data_AF-A0A0V8QB58-F1
#
_entry.id   AF-A0A0V8QB58-F1
#
_cell.length_a   1.000
_cell.length_b   1.000
_cell.length_c   1.000
_cell.angle_alpha   90.00
_cell.angle_beta   90.00
_cell.angle_gamma   90.00
#
_symmetry.space_group_name_H-M   'P 1'
#
loop_
_entity.id
_entity.type
_entity.pdbx_description
1 polymer ?
#
loop_
_entity_poly.entity_id
_entity_poly.type
_entity_poly.pdbx_seq_one_letter_code
_entity_poly.pdbx_strand_id
1 'polypeptide(L)'
;MTNTEMQIKNIVYEEFLKLIETIESDFKTNFVKKRYNFLLSQLDETITANMVFVSSFESKSGFAIETCAKRIARLRFGEENVPTIVNPRNVKHNINPNTISGQIIVTDIDTDNGDLRGNISTFRATNVASGKGSSRAESGVTQSSIMSLLPMVQRYKTAGYHTKPVDLAFFDGKDWVVLELKAGGDLDSSNAPANVEKLLTIYAGLNVPNSKAYFATLYNKNGEGNTWTGAVKKHMAFPEMFLIGKKFWNTILPDGITYERFTELYKMALEELDLNSRIKEMIRRTVK
;
A
#
# COMPACT_ATOMS: atom_id res chain seq x y z
N MET A 1 4.35 -12.11 -26.11
CA MET A 1 3.94 -12.05 -24.69
C MET A 1 3.21 -13.33 -24.35
N THR A 2 3.44 -13.91 -23.17
CA THR A 2 2.63 -15.04 -22.67
C THR A 2 1.22 -14.58 -22.30
N ASN A 3 0.28 -15.51 -22.05
CA ASN A 3 -1.05 -15.16 -21.57
C ASN A 3 -0.98 -14.36 -20.25
N THR A 4 -0.15 -14.80 -19.31
CA THR A 4 0.06 -14.11 -18.02
C THR A 4 0.63 -12.71 -18.19
N GLU A 5 1.61 -12.52 -19.09
CA GLU A 5 2.16 -11.20 -19.38
C GLU A 5 1.09 -10.25 -19.96
N MET A 6 0.23 -10.76 -20.85
CA MET A 6 -0.86 -9.99 -21.43
C MET A 6 -1.90 -9.61 -20.37
N GLN A 7 -2.23 -10.53 -19.44
CA GLN A 7 -3.12 -10.24 -18.31
C GLN A 7 -2.53 -9.14 -17.40
N ILE A 8 -1.25 -9.22 -17.06
CA ILE A 8 -0.56 -8.20 -16.24
C ILE A 8 -0.58 -6.84 -16.95
N LYS A 9 -0.22 -6.79 -18.24
CA LYS A 9 -0.25 -5.54 -19.02
C LYS A 9 -1.65 -4.94 -19.04
N ASN A 10 -2.68 -5.76 -19.28
CA ASN A 10 -4.07 -5.31 -19.33
C ASN A 10 -4.57 -4.80 -17.96
N ILE A 11 -4.17 -5.44 -16.86
CA ILE A 11 -4.44 -4.93 -15.51
C ILE A 11 -3.89 -3.51 -15.35
N VAL A 12 -2.61 -3.30 -15.71
CA VAL A 12 -1.99 -1.97 -15.62
C VAL A 12 -2.71 -0.96 -16.51
N TYR A 13 -2.99 -1.34 -17.76
CA TYR A 13 -3.68 -0.50 -18.73
C TYR A 13 -5.04 -0.03 -18.19
N GLU A 14 -5.87 -0.96 -17.72
CA GLU A 14 -7.22 -0.66 -17.24
C GLU A 14 -7.21 0.26 -16.01
N GLU A 15 -6.34 0.00 -15.03
CA GLU A 15 -6.30 0.84 -13.82
C GLU A 15 -5.72 2.23 -14.09
N PHE A 16 -4.72 2.33 -14.98
CA PHE A 16 -4.18 3.64 -15.36
C PHE A 16 -5.08 4.40 -16.33
N LEU A 17 -5.89 3.72 -17.16
CA LEU A 17 -6.92 4.38 -17.97
C LEU A 17 -7.94 5.09 -17.07
N LYS A 18 -8.51 4.36 -16.09
CA LYS A 18 -9.46 4.93 -15.11
C LYS A 18 -8.87 6.11 -14.35
N LEU A 19 -7.61 5.99 -13.94
CA LEU A 19 -6.88 7.07 -13.27
C LEU A 19 -6.83 8.31 -14.15
N ILE A 20 -6.44 8.15 -15.43
CA ILE A 20 -6.28 9.28 -16.34
C ILE A 20 -7.63 9.90 -16.70
N GLU A 21 -8.66 9.11 -16.95
CA GLU A 21 -10.02 9.63 -17.16
C GLU A 21 -10.52 10.44 -15.96
N THR A 22 -10.21 9.98 -14.74
CA THR A 22 -10.54 10.72 -13.51
C THR A 22 -9.78 12.05 -13.46
N ILE A 23 -8.49 12.06 -13.78
CA ILE A 23 -7.69 13.30 -13.84
C ILE A 23 -8.25 14.23 -14.92
N GLU A 24 -8.51 13.74 -16.13
CA GLU A 24 -9.08 14.53 -17.22
C GLU A 24 -10.40 15.20 -16.81
N SER A 25 -11.24 14.49 -16.06
CA SER A 25 -12.54 15.00 -15.60
C SER A 25 -12.43 16.12 -14.55
N ASP A 26 -11.42 16.07 -13.67
CA ASP A 26 -11.26 17.00 -12.56
C ASP A 26 -10.17 18.07 -12.77
N PHE A 27 -9.40 17.96 -13.86
CA PHE A 27 -8.21 18.77 -14.13
C PHE A 27 -8.47 20.27 -14.06
N LYS A 28 -9.48 20.75 -14.79
CA LYS A 28 -9.80 22.19 -14.86
C LYS A 28 -10.22 22.74 -13.51
N THR A 29 -11.02 21.98 -12.75
CA THR A 29 -11.44 22.35 -11.41
C THR A 29 -10.25 22.45 -10.46
N ASN A 30 -9.34 21.48 -10.50
CA ASN A 30 -8.12 21.48 -9.69
C ASN A 30 -7.16 22.61 -10.09
N PHE A 31 -7.06 22.93 -11.37
CA PHE A 31 -6.29 24.06 -11.88
C PHE A 31 -6.81 25.40 -11.34
N VAL A 32 -8.11 25.65 -11.44
CA VAL A 32 -8.74 26.87 -10.91
C VAL A 32 -8.49 27.00 -9.41
N LYS A 33 -8.66 25.91 -8.64
CA LYS A 33 -8.34 25.89 -7.20
C LYS A 33 -6.87 26.23 -6.91
N LYS A 34 -5.94 25.68 -7.70
CA LYS A 34 -4.50 25.89 -7.51
C LYS A 34 -4.10 27.36 -7.73
N ARG A 35 -4.75 28.09 -8.64
CA ARG A 35 -4.52 29.53 -8.88
C ARG A 35 -4.82 30.41 -7.68
N TYR A 36 -5.68 29.98 -6.76
CA TYR A 36 -5.94 30.70 -5.51
C TYR A 36 -4.88 30.47 -4.43
N ASN A 37 -3.89 29.61 -4.68
CA ASN A 37 -2.76 29.46 -3.77
C ASN A 37 -1.82 30.66 -3.89
N PHE A 38 -1.91 31.59 -2.93
CA PHE A 38 -1.12 32.82 -2.93
C PHE A 38 0.40 32.57 -2.95
N LEU A 39 0.87 31.43 -2.43
CA LEU A 39 2.29 31.03 -2.46
C LEU A 39 2.80 30.76 -3.87
N LEU A 40 1.90 30.48 -4.82
CA LEU A 40 2.20 30.17 -6.21
C LEU A 40 1.81 31.29 -7.17
N SER A 41 1.46 32.47 -6.65
CA SER A 41 0.90 33.60 -7.41
C SER A 41 1.79 34.16 -8.52
N GLN A 42 3.10 33.86 -8.50
CA GLN A 42 4.06 34.29 -9.53
C GLN A 42 4.30 33.24 -10.62
N LEU A 43 3.75 32.03 -10.48
CA LEU A 43 3.94 30.97 -11.48
C LEU A 43 2.99 31.19 -12.66
N ASP A 44 3.49 30.97 -13.87
CA ASP A 44 2.65 31.02 -15.06
C ASP A 44 1.64 29.85 -15.09
N GLU A 45 0.65 29.98 -15.97
CA GLU A 45 -0.43 29.01 -16.11
C GLU A 45 0.06 27.63 -16.58
N THR A 46 1.11 27.56 -17.38
CA THR A 46 1.69 26.30 -17.85
C THR A 46 2.37 25.57 -16.70
N ILE A 47 3.18 26.27 -15.90
CA ILE A 47 3.79 25.68 -14.69
C ILE A 47 2.70 25.20 -13.73
N THR A 48 1.67 26.03 -13.49
CA THR A 48 0.55 25.70 -12.61
C THR A 48 -0.18 24.44 -13.09
N ALA A 49 -0.44 24.31 -14.39
CA ALA A 49 -1.08 23.14 -14.98
C ALA A 49 -0.22 21.87 -14.83
N ASN A 50 1.09 21.96 -15.05
CA ASN A 50 2.00 20.82 -14.81
C ASN A 50 2.00 20.39 -13.34
N MET A 51 2.01 21.34 -12.40
CA MET A 51 1.92 21.03 -10.96
C MET A 51 0.60 20.34 -10.60
N VAL A 52 -0.51 20.78 -11.19
CA VAL A 52 -1.84 20.16 -10.98
C VAL A 52 -1.83 18.72 -11.49
N PHE A 53 -1.23 18.48 -12.66
CA PHE A 53 -1.06 17.13 -13.18
C PHE A 53 -0.26 16.27 -12.22
N VAL A 54 0.95 16.69 -11.82
CA VAL A 54 1.83 15.92 -10.93
C VAL A 54 1.14 15.60 -9.60
N SER A 55 0.56 16.60 -8.94
CA SER A 55 -0.15 16.38 -7.67
C SER A 55 -1.33 15.40 -7.81
N SER A 56 -2.09 15.50 -8.91
CA SER A 56 -3.23 14.61 -9.17
C SER A 56 -2.78 13.20 -9.50
N PHE A 57 -1.73 13.06 -10.31
CA PHE A 57 -1.17 11.79 -10.71
C PHE A 57 -0.57 11.05 -9.52
N GLU A 58 0.26 11.71 -8.70
CA GLU A 58 0.84 11.10 -7.49
C GLU A 58 -0.25 10.64 -6.51
N SER A 59 -1.24 11.49 -6.24
CA SER A 59 -2.32 11.16 -5.32
C SER A 59 -3.18 9.98 -5.78
N LYS A 60 -3.48 9.89 -7.09
CA LYS A 60 -4.37 8.86 -7.64
C LYS A 60 -3.62 7.58 -8.03
N SER A 61 -2.35 7.70 -8.43
CA SER A 61 -1.52 6.56 -8.84
C SER A 61 -1.29 5.58 -7.70
N GLY A 62 -1.19 6.04 -6.45
CA GLY A 62 -1.12 5.17 -5.27
C GLY A 62 -2.28 4.17 -5.19
N PHE A 63 -3.52 4.62 -5.41
CA PHE A 63 -4.68 3.72 -5.41
C PHE A 63 -4.72 2.79 -6.62
N ALA A 64 -4.38 3.30 -7.81
CA ALA A 64 -4.38 2.50 -9.04
C ALA A 64 -3.38 1.35 -8.96
N ILE A 65 -2.17 1.63 -8.47
CA ILE A 65 -1.11 0.63 -8.38
C ILE A 65 -1.31 -0.37 -7.22
N GLU A 66 -1.95 0.04 -6.11
CA GLU A 66 -2.41 -0.89 -5.06
C GLU A 66 -3.45 -1.87 -5.64
N THR A 67 -4.37 -1.37 -6.47
CA THR A 67 -5.34 -2.19 -7.18
C THR A 67 -4.67 -3.14 -8.16
N CYS A 68 -3.66 -2.67 -8.91
CA CYS A 68 -2.82 -3.53 -9.75
C CYS A 68 -2.16 -4.63 -8.92
N ALA A 69 -1.53 -4.30 -7.79
CA ALA A 69 -0.88 -5.26 -6.92
C ALA A 69 -1.85 -6.35 -6.44
N LYS A 70 -3.08 -5.98 -6.03
CA LYS A 70 -4.11 -6.95 -5.64
C LYS A 70 -4.50 -7.87 -6.81
N ARG A 71 -4.78 -7.31 -7.99
CA ARG A 71 -5.18 -8.07 -9.18
C ARG A 71 -4.05 -8.99 -9.66
N ILE A 72 -2.80 -8.55 -9.57
CA ILE A 72 -1.62 -9.36 -9.91
C ILE A 72 -1.39 -10.46 -8.88
N ALA A 73 -1.53 -10.18 -7.58
CA ALA A 73 -1.45 -11.20 -6.54
C ALA A 73 -2.47 -12.32 -6.76
N ARG A 74 -3.67 -12.02 -7.27
CA ARG A 74 -4.68 -13.03 -7.66
C ARG A 74 -4.23 -13.92 -8.80
N LEU A 75 -3.47 -13.39 -9.76
CA LEU A 75 -2.88 -14.22 -10.81
C LEU A 75 -1.84 -15.20 -10.26
N ARG A 76 -1.18 -14.86 -9.14
CA ARG A 76 -0.19 -15.73 -8.49
C ARG A 76 -0.83 -16.74 -7.54
N PHE A 77 -1.70 -16.28 -6.66
CA PHE A 77 -2.19 -17.06 -5.53
C PHE A 77 -3.62 -17.58 -5.71
N GLY A 78 -4.38 -17.09 -6.70
CA GLY A 78 -5.81 -17.40 -6.85
C GLY A 78 -6.72 -16.41 -6.12
N GLU A 79 -7.97 -16.33 -6.56
CA GLU A 79 -8.99 -15.42 -5.98
C GLU A 79 -9.33 -15.79 -4.53
N GLU A 80 -9.32 -17.09 -4.21
CA GLU A 80 -9.58 -17.65 -2.90
C GLU A 80 -8.51 -17.26 -1.86
N ASN A 81 -7.27 -17.08 -2.31
CA ASN A 81 -6.14 -16.72 -1.46
C ASN A 81 -5.89 -15.22 -1.42
N VAL A 82 -6.54 -14.42 -2.27
CA VAL A 82 -6.52 -12.94 -2.21
C VAL A 82 -7.96 -12.39 -2.15
N PRO A 83 -8.75 -12.81 -1.13
CA PRO A 83 -10.17 -12.51 -1.10
C PRO A 83 -10.42 -11.04 -0.77
N THR A 84 -11.55 -10.50 -1.23
CA THR A 84 -11.99 -9.15 -0.82
C THR A 84 -12.27 -9.06 0.68
N ILE A 85 -12.74 -10.15 1.28
CA ILE A 85 -12.97 -10.30 2.72
C ILE A 85 -11.98 -11.33 3.27
N VAL A 86 -11.03 -10.87 4.08
CA VAL A 86 -10.02 -11.70 4.73
C VAL A 86 -10.54 -12.16 6.08
N ASN A 87 -10.96 -13.42 6.18
CA ASN A 87 -11.60 -13.98 7.37
C ASN A 87 -11.10 -15.40 7.68
N PRO A 88 -9.82 -15.56 8.05
CA PRO A 88 -9.23 -16.89 8.25
C PRO A 88 -9.80 -17.66 9.45
N ARG A 89 -10.49 -16.96 10.37
CA ARG A 89 -11.11 -17.56 11.55
C ARG A 89 -12.60 -17.85 11.38
N ASN A 90 -13.15 -17.65 10.18
CA ASN A 90 -14.56 -17.86 9.86
C ASN A 90 -15.52 -17.13 10.84
N VAL A 91 -15.16 -15.90 11.22
CA VAL A 91 -16.03 -15.04 12.06
C VAL A 91 -17.31 -14.78 11.29
N LYS A 92 -18.47 -15.03 11.91
CA LYS A 92 -19.77 -14.86 11.26
C LYS A 92 -20.03 -13.37 10.97
N HIS A 93 -20.29 -13.05 9.70
CA HIS A 93 -20.64 -11.70 9.25
C HIS A 93 -21.71 -11.75 8.15
N ASN A 94 -22.33 -10.60 7.88
CA ASN A 94 -23.34 -10.41 6.82
C ASN A 94 -22.88 -9.42 5.72
N ILE A 95 -21.57 -9.16 5.66
CA ILE A 95 -20.97 -8.23 4.68
C ILE A 95 -21.07 -8.79 3.26
N ASN A 96 -21.52 -7.95 2.32
CA ASN A 96 -21.50 -8.25 0.89
C ASN A 96 -20.13 -7.87 0.29
N PRO A 97 -19.36 -8.81 -0.29
CA PRO A 97 -18.07 -8.50 -0.91
C PRO A 97 -18.13 -7.43 -2.02
N ASN A 98 -19.27 -7.34 -2.72
CA ASN A 98 -19.42 -6.43 -3.87
C ASN A 98 -19.53 -4.95 -3.47
N THR A 99 -19.70 -4.64 -2.17
CA THR A 99 -19.77 -3.26 -1.67
C THR A 99 -18.44 -2.74 -1.17
N ILE A 100 -17.35 -3.50 -1.30
CA ILE A 100 -16.03 -3.17 -0.76
C ILE A 100 -15.11 -2.70 -1.89
N SER A 101 -14.58 -1.48 -1.76
CA SER A 101 -13.65 -0.89 -2.74
C SER A 101 -12.23 -1.51 -2.72
N GLY A 102 -11.82 -2.10 -1.59
CA GLY A 102 -10.46 -2.63 -1.38
C GLY A 102 -10.44 -4.07 -0.85
N GLN A 103 -9.71 -4.29 0.24
CA GLN A 103 -9.79 -5.48 1.08
C GLN A 103 -10.10 -5.06 2.52
N ILE A 104 -10.79 -5.93 3.25
CA ILE A 104 -10.99 -5.79 4.69
C ILE A 104 -10.62 -7.08 5.39
N ILE A 105 -10.10 -6.98 6.61
CA ILE A 105 -10.13 -8.11 7.55
C ILE A 105 -11.48 -8.12 8.28
N VAL A 106 -11.97 -9.31 8.60
CA VAL A 106 -13.11 -9.51 9.52
C VAL A 106 -12.60 -10.22 10.77
N THR A 107 -12.98 -9.70 11.93
CA THR A 107 -12.51 -10.19 13.22
C THR A 107 -13.57 -10.02 14.29
N ASP A 108 -13.56 -10.88 15.31
CA ASP A 108 -14.35 -10.73 16.54
C ASP A 108 -13.66 -9.85 17.59
N ILE A 109 -12.44 -9.36 17.32
CA ILE A 109 -11.68 -8.47 18.18
C ILE A 109 -12.07 -7.02 17.89
N ASP A 110 -12.37 -6.24 18.93
CA ASP A 110 -12.60 -4.81 18.81
C ASP A 110 -11.30 -4.05 18.53
N THR A 111 -10.94 -3.94 17.26
CA THR A 111 -9.74 -3.23 16.78
C THR A 111 -9.81 -1.70 16.92
N ASP A 112 -10.95 -1.18 17.36
CA ASP A 112 -11.16 0.25 17.62
C ASP A 112 -11.12 0.59 19.12
N ASN A 113 -11.05 -0.43 19.98
CA ASN A 113 -10.86 -0.29 21.41
C ASN A 113 -9.60 0.54 21.76
N GLY A 114 -9.77 1.57 22.59
CA GLY A 114 -8.70 2.48 22.99
C GLY A 114 -7.56 1.81 23.75
N ASP A 115 -7.86 0.86 24.64
CA ASP A 115 -6.85 0.14 25.42
C ASP A 115 -6.03 -0.82 24.55
N LEU A 116 -6.69 -1.48 23.58
CA LEU A 116 -5.98 -2.30 22.60
C LEU A 116 -4.99 -1.47 21.80
N ARG A 117 -5.43 -0.33 21.28
CA ARG A 117 -4.56 0.60 20.52
C ARG A 117 -3.42 1.12 21.41
N GLY A 118 -3.69 1.44 22.68
CA GLY A 118 -2.68 1.83 23.66
C GLY A 118 -1.64 0.75 23.93
N ASN A 119 -2.06 -0.52 24.02
CA ASN A 119 -1.16 -1.66 24.18
C ASN A 119 -0.28 -1.90 22.95
N ILE A 120 -0.83 -1.79 21.75
CA ILE A 120 -0.05 -1.87 20.50
C ILE A 120 0.95 -0.71 20.41
N SER A 121 0.52 0.49 20.78
CA SER A 121 1.39 1.68 20.83
C SER A 121 2.56 1.50 21.78
N THR A 122 2.29 0.96 22.97
CA THR A 122 3.29 0.63 23.99
C THR A 122 4.24 -0.47 23.51
N PHE A 123 3.72 -1.54 22.90
CA PHE A 123 4.54 -2.60 22.32
C PHE A 123 5.52 -2.05 21.28
N ARG A 124 5.05 -1.23 20.34
CA ARG A 124 5.93 -0.59 19.34
C ARG A 124 6.93 0.35 20.00
N ALA A 125 6.50 1.19 20.94
CA ALA A 125 7.36 2.18 21.59
C ALA A 125 8.48 1.54 22.42
N THR A 126 8.19 0.43 23.09
CA THR A 126 9.19 -0.33 23.87
C THR A 126 10.18 -1.10 23.01
N ASN A 127 9.83 -1.37 21.75
CA ASN A 127 10.65 -2.10 20.79
C ASN A 127 11.23 -1.21 19.66
N VAL A 128 11.15 0.11 19.81
CA VAL A 128 11.72 1.07 18.86
C VAL A 128 13.25 1.02 18.90
N ALA A 129 13.90 1.21 17.74
CA ALA A 129 15.35 1.33 17.67
C ALA A 129 15.85 2.51 18.53
N SER A 130 17.00 2.32 19.18
CA SER A 130 17.62 3.30 20.07
C SER A 130 19.12 3.42 19.81
N GLY A 131 19.75 4.48 20.33
CA GLY A 131 21.18 4.76 20.06
C GLY A 131 21.46 5.31 18.65
N LYS A 132 22.75 5.48 18.33
CA LYS A 132 23.25 5.99 17.04
C LYS A 132 24.59 5.35 16.70
N GLY A 133 24.95 5.29 15.42
CA GLY A 133 26.26 4.79 14.99
C GLY A 133 26.52 3.36 15.45
N SER A 134 27.72 3.11 16.00
CA SER A 134 28.12 1.79 16.49
C SER A 134 27.37 1.30 17.73
N SER A 135 26.69 2.20 18.47
CA SER A 135 25.87 1.84 19.64
C SER A 135 24.38 1.72 19.32
N ARG A 136 24.01 1.74 18.03
CA ARG A 136 22.62 1.61 17.61
C ARG A 136 22.11 0.19 17.89
N ALA A 137 21.04 0.11 18.67
CA ALA A 137 20.22 -1.09 18.79
C ALA A 137 19.06 -0.99 17.78
N GLU A 138 18.95 -1.99 16.90
CA GLU A 138 17.86 -2.04 15.92
C GLU A 138 16.51 -2.32 16.59
N SER A 139 15.42 -2.04 15.86
CA SER A 139 14.07 -2.25 16.38
C SER A 139 13.81 -3.72 16.68
N GLY A 140 13.24 -3.98 17.86
CA GLY A 140 12.79 -5.30 18.30
C GLY A 140 11.43 -5.73 17.75
N VAL A 141 10.75 -4.90 16.95
CA VAL A 141 9.50 -5.27 16.28
C VAL A 141 9.82 -6.17 15.07
N THR A 142 9.82 -7.48 15.29
CA THR A 142 10.16 -8.56 14.35
C THR A 142 8.95 -9.46 14.12
N GLN A 143 9.00 -10.39 13.16
CA GLN A 143 7.89 -11.35 12.95
C GLN A 143 7.68 -12.19 14.22
N SER A 144 8.77 -12.54 14.91
CA SER A 144 8.70 -13.31 16.16
C SER A 144 8.11 -12.50 17.32
N SER A 145 8.49 -11.23 17.49
CA SER A 145 8.02 -10.46 18.65
C SER A 145 6.55 -10.05 18.52
N ILE A 146 6.04 -9.80 17.30
CA ILE A 146 4.63 -9.48 17.09
C ILE A 146 3.69 -10.64 17.43
N MET A 147 4.17 -11.89 17.47
CA MET A 147 3.36 -13.04 17.91
C MET A 147 2.84 -12.87 19.34
N SER A 148 3.52 -12.10 20.19
CA SER A 148 3.04 -11.76 21.54
C SER A 148 1.73 -10.97 21.54
N LEU A 149 1.37 -10.31 20.44
CA LEU A 149 0.11 -9.58 20.29
C LEU A 149 -1.09 -10.53 20.19
N LEU A 150 -0.94 -11.74 19.64
CA LEU A 150 -2.04 -12.68 19.40
C LEU A 150 -2.76 -13.13 20.70
N PRO A 151 -2.06 -13.59 21.76
CA PRO A 151 -2.72 -13.86 23.03
C PRO A 151 -3.19 -12.57 23.72
N MET A 152 -2.47 -11.46 23.55
CA MET A 152 -2.80 -10.17 24.15
C MET A 152 -4.18 -9.68 23.73
N VAL A 153 -4.53 -9.81 22.44
CA VAL A 153 -5.78 -9.28 21.89
C VAL A 153 -7.04 -10.07 22.25
N GLN A 154 -6.90 -11.29 22.78
CA GLN A 154 -8.05 -12.11 23.16
C GLN A 154 -8.95 -11.43 24.20
N ARG A 155 -8.38 -10.57 25.05
CA ARG A 155 -9.12 -9.80 26.06
C ARG A 155 -10.11 -8.78 25.47
N TYR A 156 -9.99 -8.48 24.17
CA TYR A 156 -10.82 -7.52 23.43
C TYR A 156 -11.80 -8.20 22.48
N LYS A 157 -12.00 -9.51 22.63
CA LYS A 157 -13.01 -10.25 21.88
C LYS A 157 -14.41 -9.77 22.25
N THR A 158 -15.26 -9.62 21.24
CA THR A 158 -16.67 -9.22 21.37
C THR A 158 -17.58 -10.30 20.78
N ALA A 159 -18.88 -10.20 21.05
CA ALA A 159 -19.87 -11.12 20.47
C ALA A 159 -20.15 -10.85 18.98
N GLY A 160 -19.83 -9.64 18.50
CA GLY A 160 -20.03 -9.22 17.12
C GLY A 160 -18.79 -9.39 16.24
N TYR A 161 -18.84 -8.81 15.05
CA TYR A 161 -17.69 -8.69 14.17
C TYR A 161 -17.31 -7.22 13.99
N HIS A 162 -16.03 -7.00 13.71
CA HIS A 162 -15.41 -5.73 13.37
C HIS A 162 -14.71 -5.89 12.03
N THR A 163 -14.47 -4.76 11.37
CA THR A 163 -13.78 -4.72 10.09
C THR A 163 -12.65 -3.71 10.11
N LYS A 164 -11.52 -4.06 9.50
CA LYS A 164 -10.43 -3.09 9.25
C LYS A 164 -10.02 -3.13 7.79
N PRO A 165 -9.91 -1.99 7.10
CA PRO A 165 -9.27 -1.94 5.79
C PRO A 165 -7.84 -2.44 5.86
N VAL A 166 -7.41 -3.16 4.83
CA VAL A 166 -6.03 -3.60 4.64
C VAL A 166 -5.62 -3.30 3.20
N ASP A 167 -4.38 -2.83 3.01
CA ASP A 167 -3.92 -2.39 1.70
C ASP A 167 -3.72 -3.60 0.77
N LEU A 168 -3.07 -4.66 1.27
CA LEU A 168 -3.04 -5.97 0.63
C LEU A 168 -2.90 -7.09 1.66
N ALA A 169 -3.71 -8.13 1.50
CA ALA A 169 -3.59 -9.36 2.27
C ALA A 169 -3.87 -10.59 1.41
N PHE A 170 -3.06 -11.63 1.61
CA PHE A 170 -3.17 -12.90 0.87
C PHE A 170 -2.65 -14.08 1.68
N PHE A 171 -3.08 -15.29 1.33
CA PHE A 171 -2.52 -16.54 1.83
C PHE A 171 -1.48 -17.07 0.83
N ASP A 172 -0.23 -17.26 1.27
CA ASP A 172 0.86 -17.68 0.37
C ASP A 172 0.99 -19.21 0.19
N GLY A 173 0.01 -19.96 0.71
CA GLY A 173 0.04 -21.43 0.82
C GLY A 173 0.50 -21.92 2.20
N LYS A 174 1.07 -21.04 3.03
CA LYS A 174 1.55 -21.36 4.38
C LYS A 174 1.08 -20.34 5.42
N ASP A 175 1.34 -19.07 5.17
CA ASP A 175 1.10 -17.95 6.06
C ASP A 175 0.12 -16.96 5.42
N TRP A 176 -0.71 -16.34 6.25
CA TRP A 176 -1.42 -15.12 5.88
C TRP A 176 -0.45 -13.94 5.92
N VAL A 177 -0.28 -13.28 4.79
CA VAL A 177 0.55 -12.09 4.65
C VAL A 177 -0.33 -10.86 4.67
N VAL A 178 -0.07 -9.91 5.58
CA VAL A 178 -0.73 -8.60 5.62
C VAL A 178 0.29 -7.48 5.37
N LEU A 179 -0.10 -6.52 4.55
CA LEU A 179 0.78 -5.45 4.07
C LEU A 179 0.18 -4.08 4.36
N GLU A 180 1.03 -3.17 4.81
CA GLU A 180 0.82 -1.74 4.67
C GLU A 180 1.64 -1.27 3.46
N LEU A 181 0.97 -0.79 2.42
CA LEU A 181 1.60 -0.36 1.17
C LEU A 181 1.80 1.15 1.15
N LYS A 182 2.91 1.58 0.53
CA LYS A 182 3.19 2.96 0.16
C LYS A 182 3.82 3.02 -1.23
N ALA A 183 3.63 4.12 -1.95
CA ALA A 183 4.19 4.25 -3.30
C ALA A 183 5.73 4.10 -3.32
N GLY A 184 6.46 4.83 -2.47
CA GLY A 184 7.93 4.71 -2.42
C GLY A 184 8.69 5.84 -1.73
N GLY A 185 8.02 6.97 -1.43
CA GLY A 185 8.62 8.13 -0.75
C GLY A 185 9.12 7.84 0.68
N ASP A 186 9.91 8.76 1.23
CA ASP A 186 10.14 8.77 2.67
C ASP A 186 8.77 8.93 3.33
N LEU A 187 8.42 7.99 4.21
CA LEU A 187 7.42 8.34 5.20
C LEU A 187 8.03 9.39 6.11
N ASP A 188 7.39 10.56 6.16
CA ASP A 188 7.68 11.56 7.17
C ASP A 188 7.75 10.88 8.54
N SER A 189 8.77 11.23 9.30
CA SER A 189 9.04 10.63 10.62
C SER A 189 7.85 10.75 11.58
N SER A 190 6.97 11.73 11.39
CA SER A 190 5.72 11.91 12.14
C SER A 190 4.67 10.83 11.85
N ASN A 191 4.62 10.31 10.62
CA ASN A 191 3.61 9.34 10.19
C ASN A 191 4.07 7.88 10.36
N ALA A 192 5.38 7.65 10.49
CA ALA A 192 5.93 6.31 10.67
C ALA A 192 5.33 5.55 11.87
N PRO A 193 5.18 6.13 13.07
CA PRO A 193 4.62 5.43 14.23
C PRO A 193 3.19 4.94 14.00
N ALA A 194 2.34 5.76 13.37
CA ALA A 194 0.93 5.47 13.12
C ALA A 194 0.73 4.39 12.04
N ASN A 195 1.54 4.41 10.97
CA ASN A 195 1.50 3.36 9.94
C ASN A 195 1.88 1.99 10.52
N VAL A 196 2.89 1.94 11.40
CA VAL A 196 3.27 0.69 12.09
C VAL A 196 2.16 0.22 13.03
N GLU A 197 1.56 1.10 13.81
CA GLU A 197 0.42 0.74 14.67
C GLU A 197 -0.79 0.23 13.86
N LYS A 198 -1.10 0.83 12.70
CA LYS A 198 -2.14 0.34 11.78
C LYS A 198 -1.84 -1.09 11.34
N LEU A 199 -0.63 -1.36 10.85
CA LEU A 199 -0.21 -2.69 10.42
C LEU A 199 -0.29 -3.72 11.56
N LEU A 200 0.23 -3.38 12.74
CA LEU A 200 0.18 -4.24 13.92
C LEU A 200 -1.26 -4.49 14.39
N THR A 201 -2.15 -3.51 14.28
CA THR A 201 -3.57 -3.66 14.59
C THR A 201 -4.26 -4.61 13.62
N ILE A 202 -3.94 -4.54 12.33
CA ILE A 202 -4.47 -5.48 11.31
C ILE A 202 -3.97 -6.89 11.59
N TYR A 203 -2.66 -7.07 11.81
CA TYR A 203 -2.06 -8.36 12.16
C TYR A 203 -2.70 -8.95 13.43
N ALA A 204 -2.82 -8.14 14.48
CA ALA A 204 -3.41 -8.56 15.73
C ALA A 204 -4.91 -8.86 15.58
N GLY A 205 -5.65 -8.10 14.77
CA GLY A 205 -7.05 -8.35 14.46
C GLY A 205 -7.27 -9.65 13.69
N LEU A 206 -6.37 -9.99 12.76
CA LEU A 206 -6.38 -11.28 12.05
C LEU A 206 -6.33 -12.45 13.04
N ASN A 207 -5.45 -12.32 14.05
CA ASN A 207 -5.33 -13.21 15.19
C ASN A 207 -5.14 -14.70 14.81
N VAL A 208 -4.22 -14.98 13.89
CA VAL A 208 -3.85 -16.35 13.49
C VAL A 208 -2.33 -16.52 13.60
N PRO A 209 -1.83 -17.67 14.11
CA PRO A 209 -0.40 -17.85 14.37
C PRO A 209 0.43 -17.97 13.09
N ASN A 210 -0.14 -18.51 12.02
CA ASN A 210 0.47 -18.57 10.69
C ASN A 210 0.17 -17.27 9.93
N SER A 211 0.69 -16.16 10.44
CA SER A 211 0.60 -14.87 9.75
C SER A 211 1.88 -14.06 9.85
N LYS A 212 2.07 -13.16 8.89
CA LYS A 212 3.21 -12.26 8.77
C LYS A 212 2.74 -10.86 8.43
N ALA A 213 3.44 -9.87 8.97
CA ALA A 213 3.15 -8.46 8.73
C ALA A 213 4.33 -7.80 8.04
N TYR A 214 4.09 -7.03 6.97
CA TYR A 214 5.15 -6.33 6.26
C TYR A 214 4.77 -4.89 5.97
N PHE A 215 5.75 -4.02 6.15
CA PHE A 215 5.72 -2.69 5.53
C PHE A 215 6.30 -2.80 4.12
N ALA A 216 5.57 -2.32 3.12
CA ALA A 216 5.96 -2.51 1.73
C ALA A 216 5.93 -1.21 0.92
N THR A 217 6.85 -1.12 -0.04
CA THR A 217 6.87 -0.03 -1.02
C THR A 217 6.91 -0.56 -2.44
N LEU A 218 6.28 0.16 -3.36
CA LEU A 218 6.17 -0.25 -4.76
C LEU A 218 7.45 -0.01 -5.55
N TYR A 219 8.21 1.01 -5.16
CA TYR A 219 9.56 1.26 -5.66
C TYR A 219 10.48 1.70 -4.53
N ASN A 220 11.78 1.58 -4.76
CA ASN A 220 12.80 2.19 -3.92
C ASN A 220 13.11 3.60 -4.42
N LYS A 221 12.76 4.64 -3.65
CA LYS A 221 13.07 6.04 -4.01
C LYS A 221 14.57 6.32 -4.21
N ASN A 222 15.44 5.52 -3.61
CA ASN A 222 16.89 5.65 -3.77
C ASN A 222 17.40 4.84 -4.98
N GLY A 223 16.53 4.19 -5.75
CA GLY A 223 16.86 3.26 -6.82
C GLY A 223 16.91 1.81 -6.35
N GLU A 224 16.46 0.87 -7.19
CA GLU A 224 16.50 -0.56 -6.90
C GLU A 224 17.95 -1.04 -6.69
N GLY A 225 18.17 -1.89 -5.69
CA GLY A 225 19.51 -2.34 -5.28
C GLY A 225 20.18 -1.45 -4.21
N ASN A 226 19.72 -0.21 -4.02
CA ASN A 226 20.24 0.66 -2.96
C ASN A 226 19.57 0.40 -1.61
N THR A 227 20.30 0.68 -0.52
CA THR A 227 19.71 0.65 0.83
C THR A 227 18.61 1.69 0.95
N TRP A 228 17.38 1.24 1.21
CA TRP A 228 16.25 2.13 1.52
C TRP A 228 16.53 2.90 2.82
N THR A 229 16.06 4.13 2.99
CA THR A 229 16.44 4.99 4.15
C THR A 229 15.26 5.54 4.95
N GLY A 230 14.05 5.02 4.76
CA GLY A 230 12.86 5.59 5.40
C GLY A 230 12.79 5.46 6.92
N ALA A 231 12.12 6.44 7.55
CA ALA A 231 12.03 6.58 9.01
C ALA A 231 11.35 5.40 9.72
N VAL A 232 10.51 4.62 9.02
CA VAL A 232 9.84 3.42 9.56
C VAL A 232 10.82 2.37 10.06
N LYS A 233 12.07 2.34 9.55
CA LYS A 233 13.13 1.46 10.06
C LYS A 233 13.42 1.62 11.56
N LYS A 234 13.08 2.78 12.12
CA LYS A 234 13.21 3.00 13.56
C LYS A 234 12.17 2.21 14.35
N HIS A 235 11.00 1.92 13.76
CA HIS A 235 9.84 1.35 14.42
C HIS A 235 9.59 -0.12 14.09
N MET A 236 10.29 -0.68 13.10
CA MET A 236 10.20 -2.08 12.69
C MET A 236 11.57 -2.62 12.28
N ALA A 237 11.81 -3.91 12.53
CA ALA A 237 13.08 -4.56 12.23
C ALA A 237 13.36 -4.57 10.72
N PHE A 238 14.47 -3.98 10.32
CA PHE A 238 14.94 -3.96 8.94
C PHE A 238 16.11 -4.94 8.76
N PRO A 239 16.14 -5.79 7.72
CA PRO A 239 15.22 -5.84 6.56
C PRO A 239 14.02 -6.81 6.72
N GLU A 240 13.90 -7.48 7.87
CA GLU A 240 12.95 -8.58 8.10
C GLU A 240 11.49 -8.19 7.82
N MET A 241 11.04 -7.04 8.35
CA MET A 241 9.65 -6.58 8.26
C MET A 241 9.34 -5.82 6.97
N PHE A 242 10.25 -5.79 6.00
CA PHE A 242 10.16 -4.91 4.83
C PHE A 242 10.17 -5.65 3.50
N LEU A 243 9.26 -5.26 2.61
CA LEU A 243 9.26 -5.61 1.19
C LEU A 243 9.35 -4.33 0.36
N ILE A 244 10.57 -3.95 -0.04
CA ILE A 244 10.83 -2.70 -0.76
C ILE A 244 11.00 -2.99 -2.25
N GLY A 245 10.27 -2.26 -3.09
CA GLY A 245 10.44 -2.23 -4.53
C GLY A 245 10.42 -3.63 -5.15
N LYS A 246 11.54 -4.02 -5.77
CA LYS A 246 11.71 -5.34 -6.38
C LYS A 246 11.33 -6.50 -5.44
N LYS A 247 11.63 -6.41 -4.14
CA LYS A 247 11.31 -7.47 -3.17
C LYS A 247 9.80 -7.64 -3.00
N PHE A 248 9.05 -6.53 -2.97
CA PHE A 248 7.59 -6.56 -2.94
C PHE A 248 7.00 -7.20 -4.20
N TRP A 249 7.39 -6.72 -5.38
CA TRP A 249 6.85 -7.26 -6.63
C TRP A 249 7.18 -8.74 -6.80
N ASN A 250 8.42 -9.16 -6.51
CA ASN A 250 8.78 -10.58 -6.55
C ASN A 250 8.00 -11.46 -5.57
N THR A 251 7.37 -10.86 -4.54
CA THR A 251 6.51 -11.59 -3.60
C THR A 251 5.13 -11.87 -4.18
N ILE A 252 4.62 -11.03 -5.09
CA ILE A 252 3.24 -11.12 -5.59
C ILE A 252 3.13 -11.41 -7.09
N LEU A 253 4.21 -11.26 -7.85
CA LEU A 253 4.24 -11.56 -9.28
C LEU A 253 4.09 -13.06 -9.53
N PRO A 254 3.30 -13.50 -10.53
CA PRO A 254 3.21 -14.90 -10.92
C PRO A 254 4.57 -15.52 -11.20
N ASP A 255 4.68 -16.83 -10.97
CA ASP A 255 5.92 -17.56 -11.22
C ASP A 255 6.40 -17.37 -12.68
N GLY A 256 7.70 -17.15 -12.84
CA GLY A 256 8.32 -16.86 -14.13
C GLY A 256 8.25 -15.39 -14.57
N ILE A 257 7.54 -14.51 -13.86
CA ILE A 257 7.56 -13.07 -14.13
C ILE A 257 8.52 -12.37 -13.16
N THR A 258 9.59 -11.80 -13.70
CA THR A 258 10.54 -11.01 -12.93
C THR A 258 10.05 -9.58 -12.73
N TYR A 259 10.56 -8.89 -11.71
CA TYR A 259 10.34 -7.45 -11.54
C TYR A 259 10.71 -6.64 -12.78
N GLU A 260 11.85 -6.93 -13.40
CA GLU A 260 12.30 -6.24 -14.62
C GLU A 260 11.26 -6.41 -15.73
N ARG A 261 10.78 -7.65 -15.93
CA ARG A 261 9.75 -7.93 -16.94
C ARG A 261 8.44 -7.23 -16.62
N PHE A 262 8.05 -7.18 -15.35
CA PHE A 262 6.89 -6.41 -14.92
C PHE A 262 7.04 -4.91 -15.25
N THR A 263 8.20 -4.30 -15.01
CA THR A 263 8.41 -2.88 -15.34
C THR A 263 8.34 -2.60 -16.85
N GLU A 264 8.77 -3.54 -17.69
CA GLU A 264 8.58 -3.46 -19.14
C GLU A 264 7.11 -3.50 -19.52
N LEU A 265 6.33 -4.45 -18.97
CA LEU A 265 4.89 -4.56 -19.24
C LEU A 265 4.14 -3.32 -18.77
N TYR A 266 4.52 -2.77 -17.61
CA TYR A 266 3.99 -1.52 -17.09
C TYR A 266 4.25 -0.36 -18.07
N LYS A 267 5.49 -0.24 -18.56
CA LYS A 267 5.85 0.78 -19.55
C LYS A 267 5.05 0.63 -20.84
N MET A 268 4.93 -0.59 -21.37
CA MET A 268 4.14 -0.87 -22.58
C MET A 268 2.67 -0.48 -22.41
N ALA A 269 2.07 -0.75 -21.24
CA ALA A 269 0.71 -0.34 -20.95
C ALA A 269 0.54 1.19 -20.95
N LEU A 270 1.48 1.94 -20.36
CA LEU A 270 1.44 3.41 -20.36
C LEU A 270 1.69 4.03 -21.74
N GLU A 271 2.53 3.40 -22.56
CA GLU A 271 2.75 3.82 -23.96
C GLU A 271 1.48 3.58 -24.79
N GLU A 272 0.79 2.46 -24.59
CA GLU A 272 -0.48 2.14 -25.25
C GLU A 272 -1.62 3.10 -24.84
N LEU A 273 -1.58 3.63 -23.61
CA LEU A 273 -2.51 4.68 -23.16
C LEU A 273 -2.23 6.05 -23.81
N ASP A 274 -1.08 6.20 -24.46
CA ASP A 274 -0.55 7.46 -24.97
C ASP A 274 -0.58 8.57 -23.90
N LEU A 275 -0.12 8.21 -22.70
CA LEU A 275 -0.18 9.06 -21.50
C LEU A 275 0.37 10.46 -21.75
N ASN A 276 1.49 10.57 -22.47
CA ASN A 276 2.14 11.85 -22.75
C ASN A 276 1.26 12.77 -23.60
N SER A 277 0.65 12.26 -24.66
CA SER A 277 -0.22 13.05 -25.52
C SER A 277 -1.47 13.51 -24.79
N ARG A 278 -2.05 12.65 -23.94
CA ARG A 278 -3.19 13.01 -23.08
C ARG A 278 -2.85 14.14 -22.11
N ILE A 279 -1.68 14.08 -21.46
CA ILE A 279 -1.19 15.14 -20.56
C ILE A 279 -1.06 16.47 -21.32
N LYS A 280 -0.40 16.45 -22.48
CA LYS A 280 -0.22 17.65 -23.31
C LYS A 280 -1.56 18.26 -23.71
N GLU A 281 -2.52 17.44 -24.11
CA GLU A 281 -3.83 17.93 -24.51
C GLU A 281 -4.65 18.47 -23.33
N MET A 282 -4.60 17.84 -22.14
CA MET A 282 -5.22 18.37 -20.92
C MET A 282 -4.69 19.76 -20.56
N ILE A 283 -3.36 19.93 -20.54
CA ILE A 283 -2.71 21.21 -20.24
C ILE A 283 -3.10 22.24 -21.30
N ARG A 284 -3.00 21.88 -22.59
CA ARG A 284 -3.34 22.79 -23.71
C ARG A 284 -4.78 23.27 -23.69
N ARG A 285 -5.73 22.44 -23.26
CA ARG A 285 -7.15 22.82 -23.14
C ARG A 285 -7.45 23.74 -21.95
N THR A 286 -6.55 23.76 -20.95
CA THR A 286 -6.77 24.46 -19.68
C THR A 286 -6.10 25.83 -19.63
N VAL A 287 -4.94 25.98 -20.26
CA VAL A 287 -4.14 27.21 -20.31
C VAL A 287 -4.58 28.16 -21.46
N LYS A 288 -5.76 27.90 -22.06
CA LYS A 288 -6.39 28.77 -23.05
C LYS A 288 -7.49 29.60 -22.39
#